data_AF-A0A7C6XSF2-F1
#
_entry.id   AF-A0A7C6XSF2-F1
#
_cell.length_a   1.000
_cell.length_b   1.000
_cell.length_c   1.000
_cell.angle_alpha   90.00
_cell.angle_beta   90.00
_cell.angle_gamma   90.00
#
_symmetry.space_group_name_H-M   'P 1'
#
loop_
_entity.id
_entity.type
_entity.pdbx_description
1 polymer ?
#
loop_
_entity_poly.entity_id
_entity_poly.type
_entity_poly.pdbx_seq_one_letter_code
_entity_poly.pdbx_strand_id
1 'polypeptide(L)'
;PGADETPDADQTPTADETPSAAVGEAPQNITVADMGRLDDFDSYRVQTVATWTLDIGEVIVIEVMTQAETEGDQVTRHSAITVSQNGEETEGIEFVTRGDRAWLRTNDEWQQVNVSPDDILGQLGWLGQPDELLSEDARGRFIREEMVNEWTTWRYRFGYDAFADEERFEQLENAEAEIWVAPERDNVPVRMRVRMVGQDVDERSGVLEIESEVQSIDEPVDIPLPPELEGEDMAPDQTPETTPDQTPDMDETPDATPESDQTPMAEAPALLTQRDISMIPEATDVQALANVVIFTVARSPEEVIQFYTDEMEAAGWQAGGETGETTAQFTRESESVSIVALQRPTGDQSTVIITIDNGT
;
A
#
# COMPACT_ATOMS: atom_id res chain seq x y z
N PRO A 1 -64.73 -39.61 -25.08
CA PRO A 1 -63.98 -40.87 -25.26
C PRO A 1 -62.95 -40.67 -26.39
N GLY A 2 -61.78 -40.11 -26.13
CA GLY A 2 -60.81 -40.59 -25.15
C GLY A 2 -59.76 -41.36 -25.96
N ALA A 3 -58.80 -40.63 -26.54
CA ALA A 3 -57.62 -41.22 -27.15
C ALA A 3 -56.45 -40.86 -26.24
N ASP A 4 -55.83 -41.92 -25.72
CA ASP A 4 -54.80 -41.98 -24.70
C ASP A 4 -53.59 -41.10 -25.02
N GLU A 5 -53.16 -40.40 -23.98
CA GLU A 5 -51.84 -39.82 -23.83
C GLU A 5 -50.84 -40.92 -23.44
N THR A 6 -49.69 -40.97 -24.10
CA THR A 6 -48.45 -41.40 -23.44
C THR A 6 -47.26 -40.74 -24.13
N PRO A 7 -46.58 -39.77 -23.49
CA PRO A 7 -45.19 -39.49 -23.79
C PRO A 7 -44.28 -40.22 -22.79
N ASP A 8 -43.21 -40.79 -23.36
CA ASP A 8 -42.00 -41.31 -22.72
C ASP A 8 -41.54 -40.43 -21.56
N ALA A 9 -41.39 -41.05 -20.38
CA ALA A 9 -40.69 -40.48 -19.25
C ALA A 9 -39.27 -41.07 -19.25
N ASP A 10 -38.33 -40.36 -19.85
CA ASP A 10 -36.91 -40.48 -19.53
C ASP A 10 -36.37 -39.08 -19.25
N GLN A 11 -36.61 -38.62 -18.01
CA GLN A 11 -35.86 -37.53 -17.42
C GLN A 11 -35.15 -38.08 -16.20
N THR A 12 -33.84 -38.26 -16.38
CA THR A 12 -32.88 -38.44 -15.30
C THR A 12 -32.96 -37.22 -14.38
N PRO A 13 -33.09 -37.36 -13.04
CA PRO A 13 -33.05 -36.21 -12.16
C PRO A 13 -31.65 -35.61 -12.16
N THR A 14 -31.63 -34.33 -12.47
CA THR A 14 -30.53 -33.36 -12.37
C THR A 14 -29.82 -33.42 -11.02
N ALA A 15 -28.54 -33.12 -11.09
CA ALA A 15 -27.57 -32.93 -10.03
C ALA A 15 -28.11 -32.40 -8.70
N ASP A 16 -27.59 -32.99 -7.63
CA ASP A 16 -27.51 -32.43 -6.28
C ASP A 16 -26.94 -30.99 -6.34
N GLU A 17 -27.82 -29.99 -6.36
CA GLU A 17 -27.49 -28.68 -5.82
C GLU A 17 -27.48 -28.84 -4.30
N THR A 18 -26.29 -28.89 -3.72
CA THR A 18 -26.11 -28.81 -2.27
C THR A 18 -26.75 -27.49 -1.81
N PRO A 19 -27.65 -27.48 -0.81
CA PRO A 19 -28.24 -26.25 -0.32
C PRO A 19 -27.14 -25.35 0.25
N SER A 20 -26.91 -24.20 -0.38
CA SER A 20 -26.23 -23.06 0.23
C SER A 20 -26.92 -22.82 1.58
N ALA A 21 -26.13 -22.88 2.66
CA ALA A 21 -26.63 -22.66 4.00
C ALA A 21 -27.28 -21.28 4.02
N ALA A 22 -28.56 -21.20 4.40
CA ALA A 22 -29.25 -19.93 4.47
C ALA A 22 -28.51 -19.02 5.46
N VAL A 23 -27.75 -18.07 4.92
CA VAL A 23 -27.23 -16.92 5.66
C VAL A 23 -28.43 -16.25 6.33
N GLY A 24 -28.29 -15.89 7.61
CA GLY A 24 -29.34 -15.17 8.34
C GLY A 24 -29.73 -13.86 7.66
N GLU A 25 -30.78 -13.20 8.15
CA GLU A 25 -31.13 -11.86 7.66
C GLU A 25 -30.00 -10.87 7.98
N ALA A 26 -29.65 -10.01 7.01
CA ALA A 26 -28.62 -9.00 7.19
C ALA A 26 -28.93 -8.08 8.38
N PRO A 27 -27.96 -7.85 9.30
CA PRO A 27 -28.15 -6.89 10.36
C PRO A 27 -28.30 -5.49 9.76
N GLN A 28 -29.17 -4.67 10.35
CA GLN A 28 -29.45 -3.33 9.84
C GLN A 28 -28.25 -2.39 9.94
N ASN A 29 -27.32 -2.68 10.86
CA ASN A 29 -26.06 -1.98 10.99
C ASN A 29 -24.93 -2.96 11.30
N ILE A 30 -23.71 -2.61 10.92
CA ILE A 30 -22.47 -3.30 11.28
C ILE A 30 -21.47 -2.26 11.81
N THR A 31 -20.68 -2.61 12.83
CA THR A 31 -19.52 -1.79 13.23
C THR A 31 -18.25 -2.27 12.55
N VAL A 32 -17.24 -1.41 12.40
CA VAL A 32 -15.93 -1.82 11.87
C VAL A 32 -15.35 -2.96 12.72
N ALA A 33 -15.46 -2.87 14.04
CA ALA A 33 -15.04 -3.92 14.97
C ALA A 33 -15.80 -5.26 14.87
N ASP A 34 -16.96 -5.30 14.18
CA ASP A 34 -17.74 -6.54 13.97
C ASP A 34 -17.38 -7.23 12.64
N MET A 35 -16.50 -6.62 11.83
CA MET A 35 -16.01 -7.20 10.57
C MET A 35 -14.88 -8.20 10.83
N GLY A 36 -14.82 -9.24 10.01
CA GLY A 36 -13.67 -10.16 9.98
C GLY A 36 -12.43 -9.50 9.38
N ARG A 37 -11.26 -10.11 9.57
CA ARG A 37 -9.99 -9.60 9.03
C ARG A 37 -9.48 -10.49 7.91
N LEU A 38 -8.81 -9.91 6.91
CA LEU A 38 -8.21 -10.70 5.82
C LEU A 38 -7.05 -11.57 6.32
N ASP A 39 -6.33 -11.12 7.35
CA ASP A 39 -5.24 -11.88 7.98
C ASP A 39 -5.72 -13.13 8.75
N ASP A 40 -7.03 -13.32 8.92
CA ASP A 40 -7.60 -14.54 9.52
C ASP A 40 -7.61 -15.74 8.54
N PHE A 41 -7.32 -15.51 7.25
CA PHE A 41 -7.30 -16.52 6.19
C PHE A 41 -5.88 -17.02 5.88
N ASP A 42 -5.78 -18.20 5.27
CA ASP A 42 -4.49 -18.82 4.93
C ASP A 42 -3.75 -17.99 3.87
N SER A 43 -4.48 -17.38 2.95
CA SER A 43 -3.94 -16.47 1.94
C SER A 43 -5.01 -15.54 1.39
N TYR A 44 -4.59 -14.39 0.85
CA TYR A 44 -5.47 -13.50 0.11
C TYR A 44 -4.72 -12.68 -0.94
N ARG A 45 -5.46 -12.16 -1.90
CA ARG A 45 -5.00 -11.12 -2.84
C ARG A 45 -6.00 -9.99 -2.90
N VAL A 46 -5.54 -8.75 -2.74
CA VAL A 46 -6.33 -7.53 -2.80
C VAL A 46 -5.72 -6.57 -3.82
N GLN A 47 -6.56 -6.03 -4.69
CA GLN A 47 -6.20 -4.89 -5.51
C GLN A 47 -6.83 -3.64 -4.90
N THR A 48 -6.02 -2.58 -4.74
CA THR A 48 -6.49 -1.25 -4.33
C THR A 48 -6.10 -0.23 -5.39
N VAL A 49 -7.04 0.61 -5.79
CA VAL A 49 -6.80 1.74 -6.68
C VAL A 49 -7.29 3.00 -5.99
N ALA A 50 -6.38 3.94 -5.71
CA ALA A 50 -6.70 5.26 -5.22
C ALA A 50 -6.52 6.28 -6.36
N THR A 51 -7.56 7.06 -6.65
CA THR A 51 -7.53 8.11 -7.67
C THR A 51 -7.79 9.46 -7.00
N TRP A 52 -6.81 10.36 -7.09
CA TRP A 52 -6.97 11.75 -6.70
C TRP A 52 -7.18 12.61 -7.94
N THR A 53 -8.36 13.20 -8.07
CA THR A 53 -8.65 14.21 -9.09
C THR A 53 -8.64 15.59 -8.47
N LEU A 54 -7.63 16.40 -8.76
CA LEU A 54 -7.52 17.77 -8.28
C LEU A 54 -8.29 18.73 -9.19
N ASP A 55 -8.85 19.80 -8.62
CA ASP A 55 -9.62 20.81 -9.35
C ASP A 55 -8.77 21.57 -10.38
N ILE A 56 -7.45 21.57 -10.20
CA ILE A 56 -6.47 22.13 -11.15
C ILE A 56 -6.32 21.28 -12.44
N GLY A 57 -7.00 20.14 -12.51
CA GLY A 57 -7.02 19.23 -13.66
C GLY A 57 -5.94 18.14 -13.62
N GLU A 58 -5.15 18.10 -12.55
CA GLU A 58 -4.16 17.04 -12.29
C GLU A 58 -4.87 15.79 -11.75
N VAL A 59 -4.44 14.62 -12.23
CA VAL A 59 -4.93 13.32 -11.76
C VAL A 59 -3.76 12.47 -11.31
N ILE A 60 -3.83 11.97 -10.09
CA ILE A 60 -2.89 11.02 -9.51
C ILE A 60 -3.62 9.70 -9.32
N VAL A 61 -3.04 8.59 -9.79
CA VAL A 61 -3.58 7.24 -9.60
C VAL A 61 -2.51 6.39 -8.93
N ILE A 62 -2.89 5.72 -7.85
CA ILE A 62 -2.06 4.79 -7.11
C ILE A 62 -2.72 3.42 -7.23
N GLU A 63 -2.00 2.47 -7.80
CA GLU A 63 -2.43 1.08 -7.87
C GLU A 63 -1.57 0.24 -6.94
N VAL A 64 -2.21 -0.52 -6.07
CA VAL A 64 -1.57 -1.44 -5.15
C VAL A 64 -2.11 -2.84 -5.39
N MET A 65 -1.20 -3.79 -5.56
CA MET A 65 -1.50 -5.21 -5.46
C MET A 65 -0.88 -5.76 -4.18
N THR A 66 -1.71 -6.14 -3.22
CA THR A 66 -1.28 -6.81 -1.99
C THR A 66 -1.65 -8.28 -2.05
N GLN A 67 -0.69 -9.14 -1.74
CA GLN A 67 -0.93 -10.56 -1.55
C GLN A 67 -0.26 -11.00 -0.25
N ALA A 68 -0.93 -11.88 0.50
CA ALA A 68 -0.40 -12.39 1.75
C ALA A 68 -0.63 -13.89 1.86
N GLU A 69 0.25 -14.53 2.62
CA GLU A 69 0.18 -15.92 3.03
C GLU A 69 0.50 -16.02 4.52
N THR A 70 -0.30 -16.81 5.23
CA THR A 70 -0.18 -17.05 6.66
C THR A 70 0.31 -18.48 6.88
N GLU A 71 1.49 -18.63 7.49
CA GLU A 71 2.02 -19.91 7.92
C GLU A 71 2.16 -19.95 9.44
N GLY A 72 1.28 -20.69 10.11
CA GLY A 72 1.22 -20.71 11.57
C GLY A 72 0.81 -19.36 12.13
N ASP A 73 1.66 -18.74 12.94
CA ASP A 73 1.44 -17.40 13.52
C ASP A 73 2.14 -16.28 12.70
N GLN A 74 2.71 -16.60 11.53
CA GLN A 74 3.53 -15.70 10.75
C GLN A 74 2.86 -15.34 9.43
N VAL A 75 2.60 -14.04 9.23
CA VAL A 75 2.09 -13.51 7.97
C VAL A 75 3.27 -13.00 7.13
N THR A 76 3.32 -13.45 5.88
CA THR A 76 4.19 -12.88 4.85
C THR A 76 3.33 -12.11 3.87
N ARG A 77 3.64 -10.83 3.63
CA ARG A 77 2.86 -9.97 2.74
C ARG A 77 3.77 -9.36 1.69
N HIS A 78 3.33 -9.38 0.43
CA HIS A 78 3.97 -8.69 -0.68
C HIS A 78 3.03 -7.63 -1.23
N SER A 79 3.56 -6.43 -1.43
CA SER A 79 2.82 -5.29 -1.96
C SER A 79 3.59 -4.67 -3.12
N ALA A 80 2.97 -4.61 -4.29
CA ALA A 80 3.49 -3.90 -5.45
C ALA A 80 2.67 -2.61 -5.63
N ILE A 81 3.35 -1.47 -5.62
CA ILE A 81 2.76 -0.14 -5.66
C ILE A 81 3.22 0.55 -6.93
N THR A 82 2.28 0.98 -7.76
CA THR A 82 2.53 1.78 -8.95
C THR A 82 1.83 3.12 -8.79
N VAL A 83 2.54 4.21 -9.10
CA VAL A 83 1.98 5.56 -9.08
C VAL A 83 1.98 6.08 -10.51
N SER A 84 0.91 6.75 -10.90
CA SER A 84 0.88 7.49 -12.15
C SER A 84 0.30 8.88 -11.94
N GLN A 85 0.87 9.85 -12.65
CA GLN A 85 0.44 11.25 -12.61
C GLN A 85 0.13 11.68 -14.04
N ASN A 86 -1.08 12.17 -14.29
CA ASN A 86 -1.56 12.56 -15.62
C ASN A 86 -1.38 11.49 -16.71
N GLY A 87 -1.38 10.21 -16.30
CA GLY A 87 -1.18 9.06 -17.19
C GLY A 87 0.27 8.67 -17.45
N GLU A 88 1.24 9.36 -16.83
CA GLU A 88 2.66 8.97 -16.83
C GLU A 88 2.94 8.12 -15.59
N GLU A 89 3.36 6.87 -15.81
CA GLU A 89 3.62 5.88 -14.77
C GLU A 89 5.05 6.02 -14.22
N THR A 90 5.20 5.91 -12.91
CA THR A 90 6.52 5.76 -12.27
C THR A 90 6.97 4.32 -12.26
N GLU A 91 8.25 4.12 -12.00
CA GLU A 91 8.74 2.79 -11.66
C GLU A 91 8.01 2.27 -10.41
N GLY A 92 7.50 1.03 -10.49
CA GLY A 92 6.79 0.40 -9.39
C GLY A 92 7.71 0.09 -8.22
N ILE A 93 7.17 0.14 -7.01
CA ILE A 93 7.85 -0.15 -5.76
C ILE A 93 7.29 -1.45 -5.19
N GLU A 94 8.15 -2.43 -4.93
CA GLU A 94 7.71 -3.71 -4.35
C GLU A 94 8.26 -3.86 -2.92
N PHE A 95 7.39 -4.25 -2.00
CA PHE A 95 7.75 -4.58 -0.63
C PHE A 95 7.40 -6.02 -0.29
N VAL A 96 8.20 -6.65 0.56
CA VAL A 96 7.85 -7.87 1.29
C VAL A 96 7.95 -7.57 2.78
N THR A 97 6.97 -7.99 3.56
CA THR A 97 7.05 -8.03 5.03
C THR A 97 6.90 -9.45 5.53
N ARG A 98 7.58 -9.73 6.65
CA ARG A 98 7.48 -10.99 7.38
C ARG A 98 7.80 -10.72 8.85
N GLY A 99 6.76 -10.73 9.69
CA GLY A 99 6.86 -10.21 11.07
C GLY A 99 7.24 -8.72 11.07
N ASP A 100 8.18 -8.33 11.93
CA ASP A 100 8.62 -6.92 12.07
C ASP A 100 9.65 -6.48 11.01
N ARG A 101 9.97 -7.35 10.04
CA ARG A 101 10.99 -7.07 9.02
C ARG A 101 10.31 -6.74 7.70
N ALA A 102 10.82 -5.70 7.03
CA ALA A 102 10.42 -5.29 5.69
C ALA A 102 11.63 -5.31 4.74
N TRP A 103 11.39 -5.70 3.49
CA TRP A 103 12.35 -5.63 2.40
C TRP A 103 11.71 -4.87 1.25
N LEU A 104 12.52 -4.03 0.62
CA LEU A 104 12.15 -3.32 -0.60
C LEU A 104 12.91 -3.94 -1.76
N ARG A 105 12.21 -4.20 -2.87
CA ARG A 105 12.83 -4.65 -4.11
C ARG A 105 13.14 -3.45 -4.99
N THR A 106 14.36 -3.39 -5.47
CA THR A 106 14.79 -2.42 -6.48
C THR A 106 15.81 -3.10 -7.38
N ASN A 107 15.70 -2.95 -8.70
CA ASN A 107 16.61 -3.58 -9.67
C ASN A 107 16.74 -5.10 -9.52
N ASP A 108 15.63 -5.79 -9.22
CA ASP A 108 15.60 -7.23 -8.91
C ASP A 108 16.38 -7.65 -7.64
N GLU A 109 16.90 -6.70 -6.87
CA GLU A 109 17.59 -6.95 -5.60
C GLU A 109 16.71 -6.55 -4.42
N TRP A 110 16.73 -7.36 -3.37
CA TRP A 110 16.02 -7.07 -2.13
C TRP A 110 16.97 -6.43 -1.12
N GLN A 111 16.51 -5.36 -0.50
CA GLN A 111 17.22 -4.68 0.57
C GLN A 111 16.29 -4.56 1.77
N GLN A 112 16.78 -4.96 2.96
CA GLN A 112 16.01 -4.77 4.18
C GLN A 112 15.88 -3.27 4.47
N VAL A 113 14.66 -2.83 4.76
CA VAL A 113 14.33 -1.44 5.09
C VAL A 113 13.59 -1.38 6.41
N ASN A 114 13.67 -0.22 7.08
CA ASN A 114 12.96 0.02 8.34
C ASN A 114 11.57 0.67 8.12
N VAL A 115 11.16 0.89 6.86
CA VAL A 115 9.84 1.43 6.51
C VAL A 115 8.90 0.25 6.27
N SER A 116 7.74 0.25 6.95
CA SER A 116 6.73 -0.76 6.68
C SER A 116 5.87 -0.35 5.48
N PRO A 117 5.59 -1.25 4.51
CA PRO A 117 4.54 -1.00 3.53
C PRO A 117 3.18 -0.75 4.19
N ASP A 118 2.93 -1.30 5.38
CA ASP A 118 1.66 -1.07 6.08
C ASP A 118 1.49 0.39 6.47
N ASP A 119 2.59 1.13 6.72
CA ASP A 119 2.53 2.57 6.97
C ASP A 119 2.02 3.29 5.71
N ILE A 120 2.50 2.88 4.53
CA ILE A 120 2.09 3.44 3.24
C ILE A 120 0.66 3.03 2.90
N LEU A 121 0.29 1.77 3.13
CA LEU A 121 -1.02 1.21 2.78
C LEU A 121 -2.13 1.66 3.74
N GLY A 122 -1.84 1.76 5.04
CA GLY A 122 -2.76 2.28 6.05
C GLY A 122 -3.25 3.67 5.67
N GLN A 123 -2.34 4.54 5.22
CA GLN A 123 -2.67 5.87 4.73
C GLN A 123 -3.49 5.90 3.44
N LEU A 124 -3.43 4.86 2.61
CA LEU A 124 -4.30 4.78 1.44
C LEU A 124 -5.74 4.47 1.86
N GLY A 125 -5.97 3.90 3.05
CA GLY A 125 -7.28 3.47 3.51
C GLY A 125 -7.77 2.26 2.72
N TRP A 126 -6.97 1.19 2.70
CA TRP A 126 -7.26 -0.03 1.97
C TRP A 126 -8.13 -1.02 2.77
N LEU A 127 -8.73 -2.00 2.08
CA LEU A 127 -9.69 -2.95 2.66
C LEU A 127 -9.14 -3.83 3.80
N GLY A 128 -7.83 -4.06 3.86
CA GLY A 128 -7.22 -4.88 4.92
C GLY A 128 -7.17 -4.18 6.27
N GLN A 129 -7.30 -2.86 6.30
CA GLN A 129 -7.28 -2.04 7.51
C GLN A 129 -8.36 -0.95 7.43
N PRO A 130 -9.66 -1.31 7.42
CA PRO A 130 -10.74 -0.32 7.32
C PRO A 130 -10.79 0.62 8.54
N ASP A 131 -10.22 0.21 9.66
CA ASP A 131 -10.08 0.98 10.90
C ASP A 131 -9.10 2.15 10.82
N GLU A 132 -8.17 2.14 9.86
CA GLU A 132 -7.30 3.29 9.57
C GLU A 132 -8.08 4.45 8.91
N LEU A 133 -9.18 4.12 8.23
CA LEU A 133 -10.03 5.09 7.54
C LEU A 133 -11.29 5.46 8.34
N LEU A 134 -11.88 4.47 8.99
CA LEU A 134 -13.15 4.59 9.71
C LEU A 134 -12.93 4.38 11.20
N SER A 135 -13.58 5.19 12.03
CA SER A 135 -13.54 4.99 13.49
C SER A 135 -14.01 3.58 13.86
N GLU A 136 -13.38 2.92 14.84
CA GLU A 136 -13.70 1.53 15.23
C GLU A 136 -15.19 1.34 15.61
N ASP A 137 -15.81 2.36 16.21
CA ASP A 137 -17.22 2.36 16.63
C ASP A 137 -18.19 2.90 15.56
N ALA A 138 -17.66 3.25 14.38
CA ALA A 138 -18.43 3.70 13.25
C ALA A 138 -19.44 2.63 12.82
N ARG A 139 -20.64 3.07 12.46
CA ARG A 139 -21.75 2.17 12.12
C ARG A 139 -22.15 2.33 10.67
N GLY A 140 -21.94 1.28 9.90
CA GLY A 140 -22.41 1.18 8.53
C GLY A 140 -23.88 0.81 8.53
N ARG A 141 -24.67 1.46 7.68
CA ARG A 141 -26.10 1.13 7.49
C ARG A 141 -26.26 0.17 6.31
N PHE A 142 -27.00 -0.90 6.52
CA PHE A 142 -27.32 -1.85 5.44
C PHE A 142 -28.04 -1.15 4.28
N ILE A 143 -27.60 -1.45 3.07
CA ILE A 143 -28.22 -0.98 1.82
C ILE A 143 -28.99 -2.14 1.18
N ARG A 144 -28.28 -3.22 0.85
CA ARG A 144 -28.81 -4.38 0.13
C ARG A 144 -27.84 -5.55 0.19
N GLU A 145 -28.37 -6.72 -0.16
CA GLU A 145 -27.57 -7.89 -0.52
C GLU A 145 -27.23 -7.84 -2.02
N GLU A 146 -26.00 -8.19 -2.37
CA GLU A 146 -25.57 -8.37 -3.76
C GLU A 146 -24.39 -9.35 -3.89
N MET A 147 -24.11 -9.79 -5.12
CA MET A 147 -23.01 -10.71 -5.40
C MET A 147 -21.72 -9.95 -5.73
N VAL A 148 -20.60 -10.36 -5.12
CA VAL A 148 -19.24 -9.88 -5.40
C VAL A 148 -18.32 -11.09 -5.46
N ASN A 149 -17.61 -11.30 -6.58
CA ASN A 149 -16.68 -12.41 -6.78
C ASN A 149 -17.24 -13.78 -6.36
N GLU A 150 -18.47 -14.06 -6.84
CA GLU A 150 -19.21 -15.29 -6.54
C GLU A 150 -19.64 -15.45 -5.07
N TRP A 151 -19.40 -14.46 -4.22
CA TRP A 151 -19.86 -14.43 -2.83
C TRP A 151 -21.14 -13.60 -2.67
N THR A 152 -22.06 -14.12 -1.87
CA THR A 152 -23.18 -13.34 -1.36
C THR A 152 -22.62 -12.32 -0.36
N THR A 153 -22.93 -11.04 -0.55
CA THR A 153 -22.43 -9.97 0.31
C THR A 153 -23.54 -9.05 0.79
N TRP A 154 -23.35 -8.47 1.95
CA TRP A 154 -24.15 -7.37 2.46
C TRP A 154 -23.39 -6.07 2.26
N ARG A 155 -23.99 -5.13 1.52
CA ARG A 155 -23.44 -3.80 1.32
C ARG A 155 -23.91 -2.86 2.42
N TYR A 156 -22.94 -2.24 3.09
CA TYR A 156 -23.15 -1.21 4.09
C TYR A 156 -22.61 0.12 3.60
N ARG A 157 -23.18 1.21 4.12
CA ARG A 157 -22.69 2.57 3.90
C ARG A 157 -22.36 3.27 5.21
N PHE A 158 -21.21 3.91 5.22
CA PHE A 158 -20.67 4.79 6.25
C PHE A 158 -20.67 6.22 5.70
N GLY A 159 -21.25 7.15 6.45
CA GLY A 159 -21.28 8.58 6.07
C GLY A 159 -20.13 9.35 6.70
N TYR A 160 -20.07 10.66 6.44
CA TYR A 160 -19.00 11.55 6.91
C TYR A 160 -18.58 11.35 8.38
N ASP A 161 -19.55 11.30 9.31
CA ASP A 161 -19.28 11.16 10.76
C ASP A 161 -18.66 9.80 11.16
N ALA A 162 -18.48 8.86 10.22
CA ALA A 162 -17.86 7.56 10.45
C ALA A 162 -16.34 7.56 10.23
N PHE A 163 -15.81 8.55 9.52
CA PHE A 163 -14.39 8.62 9.20
C PHE A 163 -13.59 8.99 10.45
N ALA A 164 -12.41 8.40 10.60
CA ALA A 164 -11.43 8.83 11.58
C ALA A 164 -10.89 10.23 11.22
N ASP A 165 -10.07 10.82 12.10
CA ASP A 165 -9.40 12.08 11.78
C ASP A 165 -8.49 11.87 10.55
N GLU A 166 -8.80 12.60 9.48
CA GLU A 166 -8.21 12.35 8.17
C GLU A 166 -7.08 13.33 7.87
N GLU A 167 -5.86 12.94 8.25
CA GLU A 167 -4.68 13.80 8.17
C GLU A 167 -4.24 14.15 6.74
N ARG A 168 -4.75 13.44 5.72
CA ARG A 168 -4.51 13.76 4.30
C ARG A 168 -5.13 15.08 3.87
N PHE A 169 -6.16 15.54 4.58
CA PHE A 169 -6.87 16.78 4.26
C PHE A 169 -6.67 17.82 5.37
N GLU A 170 -6.20 19.01 4.99
CA GLU A 170 -6.30 20.19 5.86
C GLU A 170 -7.78 20.52 6.15
N GLN A 171 -8.65 20.26 5.16
CA GLN A 171 -10.09 20.39 5.30
C GLN A 171 -10.83 19.29 4.54
N LEU A 172 -11.40 18.34 5.28
CA LEU A 172 -12.32 17.34 4.73
C LEU A 172 -13.75 17.90 4.68
N GLU A 173 -14.30 18.06 3.47
CA GLU A 173 -15.63 18.63 3.24
C GLU A 173 -16.74 17.58 3.23
N ASN A 174 -16.45 16.39 2.69
CA ASN A 174 -17.40 15.29 2.60
C ASN A 174 -16.67 13.95 2.45
N ALA A 175 -17.28 12.88 2.95
CA ALA A 175 -16.74 11.53 2.92
C ALA A 175 -17.86 10.51 2.98
N GLU A 176 -17.77 9.48 2.16
CA GLU A 176 -18.68 8.32 2.17
C GLU A 176 -17.85 7.07 1.87
N ALA A 177 -18.12 5.99 2.61
CA ALA A 177 -17.56 4.67 2.31
C ALA A 177 -18.70 3.66 2.16
N GLU A 178 -18.53 2.74 1.24
CA GLU A 178 -19.37 1.57 1.06
C GLU A 178 -18.52 0.32 1.18
N ILE A 179 -18.97 -0.63 2.00
CA ILE A 179 -18.23 -1.86 2.26
C ILE A 179 -19.15 -3.05 2.01
N TRP A 180 -18.65 -4.02 1.25
CA TRP A 180 -19.31 -5.28 0.98
C TRP A 180 -18.73 -6.34 1.90
N VAL A 181 -19.57 -6.91 2.74
CA VAL A 181 -19.18 -7.87 3.76
C VAL A 181 -19.69 -9.25 3.36
N ALA A 182 -18.84 -10.27 3.39
CA ALA A 182 -19.19 -11.65 3.09
C ALA A 182 -19.60 -12.41 4.37
N PRO A 183 -20.91 -12.53 4.68
CA PRO A 183 -21.36 -13.15 5.92
C PRO A 183 -21.08 -14.65 6.03
N GLU A 184 -20.88 -15.34 4.90
CA GLU A 184 -20.48 -16.76 4.88
C GLU A 184 -18.99 -16.98 5.20
N ARG A 185 -18.20 -15.89 5.26
CA ARG A 185 -16.76 -15.87 5.52
C ARG A 185 -16.45 -14.95 6.70
N ASP A 186 -17.11 -15.24 7.83
CA ASP A 186 -16.89 -14.53 9.10
C ASP A 186 -16.99 -13.00 9.02
N ASN A 187 -17.92 -12.50 8.18
CA ASN A 187 -18.11 -11.08 7.92
C ASN A 187 -16.83 -10.37 7.43
N VAL A 188 -15.96 -11.04 6.69
CA VAL A 188 -14.79 -10.40 6.07
C VAL A 188 -15.25 -9.38 5.01
N PRO A 189 -14.67 -8.17 4.97
CA PRO A 189 -14.95 -7.22 3.91
C PRO A 189 -14.23 -7.67 2.64
N VAL A 190 -14.95 -7.72 1.51
CA VAL A 190 -14.44 -8.23 0.22
C VAL A 190 -14.36 -7.17 -0.88
N ARG A 191 -15.02 -6.03 -0.67
CA ARG A 191 -14.89 -4.83 -1.50
C ARG A 191 -15.12 -3.60 -0.62
N MET A 192 -14.42 -2.52 -0.92
CA MET A 192 -14.65 -1.20 -0.35
C MET A 192 -14.56 -0.14 -1.44
N ARG A 193 -15.45 0.85 -1.36
CA ARG A 193 -15.41 2.07 -2.16
C ARG A 193 -15.48 3.26 -1.24
N VAL A 194 -14.54 4.18 -1.38
CA VAL A 194 -14.44 5.38 -0.59
C VAL A 194 -14.47 6.56 -1.54
N ARG A 195 -15.17 7.62 -1.15
CA ARG A 195 -15.13 8.89 -1.85
C ARG A 195 -15.04 10.01 -0.83
N MET A 196 -13.94 10.76 -0.89
CA MET A 196 -13.69 11.94 -0.07
C MET A 196 -13.56 13.18 -0.95
N VAL A 197 -14.04 14.31 -0.44
CA VAL A 197 -13.91 15.64 -1.05
C VAL A 197 -13.28 16.53 0.00
N GLY A 198 -12.24 17.24 -0.39
CA GLY A 198 -11.58 18.13 0.53
C GLY A 198 -10.43 18.90 -0.11
N GLN A 199 -9.73 19.60 0.75
CA GLN A 199 -8.51 20.31 0.46
C GLN A 199 -7.33 19.61 1.15
N ASP A 200 -6.29 19.28 0.39
CA ASP A 200 -5.07 18.69 0.94
C ASP A 200 -4.22 19.70 1.73
N VAL A 201 -3.13 19.20 2.30
CA VAL A 201 -2.16 20.01 3.04
C VAL A 201 -1.43 21.06 2.18
N ASP A 202 -1.45 20.92 0.86
CA ASP A 202 -0.94 21.89 -0.11
C ASP A 202 -2.02 22.93 -0.51
N GLU A 203 -3.14 22.97 0.20
CA GLU A 203 -4.30 23.81 -0.09
C GLU A 203 -4.95 23.53 -1.47
N ARG A 204 -4.71 22.35 -2.07
CA ARG A 204 -5.31 21.94 -3.34
C ARG A 204 -6.62 21.19 -3.09
N SER A 205 -7.69 21.67 -3.71
CA SER A 205 -9.00 21.02 -3.63
C SER A 205 -9.12 19.88 -4.64
N GLY A 206 -9.84 18.82 -4.26
CA GLY A 206 -10.12 17.72 -5.16
C GLY A 206 -11.01 16.63 -4.56
N VAL A 207 -11.04 15.51 -5.29
CA VAL A 207 -11.78 14.30 -4.91
C VAL A 207 -10.80 13.14 -4.85
N LEU A 208 -10.79 12.43 -3.73
CA LEU A 208 -10.09 11.16 -3.56
C LEU A 208 -11.10 10.02 -3.62
N GLU A 209 -10.91 9.10 -4.55
CA GLU A 209 -11.69 7.87 -4.69
C GLU A 209 -10.78 6.68 -4.44
N ILE A 210 -11.16 5.77 -3.54
CA ILE A 210 -10.42 4.54 -3.26
C ILE A 210 -11.34 3.36 -3.55
N GLU A 211 -10.90 2.42 -4.37
CA GLU A 211 -11.57 1.15 -4.61
C GLU A 211 -10.62 0.02 -4.25
N SER A 212 -11.02 -0.80 -3.28
CA SER A 212 -10.28 -2.00 -2.87
C SER A 212 -11.17 -3.22 -3.06
N GLU A 213 -10.62 -4.29 -3.62
CA GLU A 213 -11.35 -5.52 -3.89
C GLU A 213 -10.47 -6.76 -3.70
N VAL A 214 -11.02 -7.75 -3.00
CA VAL A 214 -10.40 -9.07 -2.85
C VAL A 214 -10.57 -9.86 -4.14
N GLN A 215 -9.45 -10.27 -4.72
CA GLN A 215 -9.37 -11.09 -5.93
C GLN A 215 -9.50 -12.59 -5.62
N SER A 216 -8.89 -13.04 -4.51
CA SER A 216 -8.94 -14.43 -4.05
C SER A 216 -8.70 -14.53 -2.54
N ILE A 217 -9.21 -15.62 -1.94
CA ILE A 217 -9.03 -16.00 -0.53
C ILE A 217 -8.80 -17.51 -0.49
N ASP A 218 -7.86 -17.97 0.34
CA ASP A 218 -7.47 -19.38 0.51
C ASP A 218 -7.01 -20.06 -0.80
N GLU A 219 -6.50 -19.26 -1.74
CA GLU A 219 -5.87 -19.74 -2.96
C GLU A 219 -4.36 -19.58 -2.89
N PRO A 220 -3.56 -20.53 -3.41
CA PRO A 220 -2.10 -20.42 -3.39
C PRO A 220 -1.62 -19.11 -4.03
N VAL A 221 -0.75 -18.40 -3.30
CA VAL A 221 -0.07 -17.19 -3.80
C VAL A 221 1.40 -17.49 -4.02
N ASP A 222 2.01 -16.78 -4.98
CA ASP A 222 3.44 -16.85 -5.26
C ASP A 222 4.05 -15.52 -4.87
N ILE A 223 4.61 -15.48 -3.66
CA ILE A 223 5.25 -14.28 -3.09
C ILE A 223 6.74 -14.34 -3.41
N PRO A 224 7.29 -13.40 -4.20
CA PRO A 224 8.74 -13.34 -4.40
C PRO A 224 9.40 -13.01 -3.07
N LEU A 225 10.27 -13.88 -2.57
CA LEU A 225 10.95 -13.67 -1.30
C LEU A 225 12.38 -13.15 -1.50
N PRO A 226 12.89 -12.31 -0.60
CA PRO A 226 14.33 -12.08 -0.50
C PRO A 226 15.08 -13.40 -0.24
N PRO A 227 16.28 -13.60 -0.83
CA PRO A 227 17.04 -14.84 -0.70
C PRO A 227 17.32 -15.28 0.75
N GLU A 228 17.42 -14.31 1.66
CA GLU A 228 17.62 -14.57 3.10
C GLU A 228 16.42 -15.27 3.74
N LEU A 229 15.19 -14.97 3.29
CA LEU A 229 13.97 -15.62 3.77
C LEU A 229 13.74 -16.98 3.11
N GLU A 230 14.12 -17.14 1.84
CA GLU A 230 14.07 -18.43 1.15
C GLU A 230 14.93 -19.50 1.87
N GLY A 231 16.01 -19.09 2.54
CA GLY A 231 16.88 -19.95 3.32
C GLY A 231 16.33 -20.35 4.70
N GLU A 232 15.47 -19.52 5.32
CA GLU A 232 14.86 -19.78 6.63
C GLU A 232 13.83 -20.93 6.55
N ASP A 233 13.10 -21.03 5.45
CA ASP A 233 12.08 -22.09 5.23
C ASP A 233 12.71 -23.47 4.89
N MET A 234 14.05 -23.53 4.73
CA MET A 234 14.78 -24.76 4.34
C MET A 234 15.73 -25.35 5.40
N ALA A 235 15.86 -24.79 6.60
CA ALA A 235 16.91 -25.22 7.55
C ALA A 235 16.38 -25.77 8.90
N PRO A 236 16.55 -27.08 9.20
CA PRO A 236 16.80 -27.52 10.56
C PRO A 236 18.30 -27.36 10.86
N ASP A 237 18.61 -26.47 11.80
CA ASP A 237 19.86 -26.41 12.59
C ASP A 237 21.17 -26.73 11.85
N GLN A 238 21.74 -25.72 11.17
CA GLN A 238 23.19 -25.66 10.89
C GLN A 238 23.68 -24.21 11.01
N THR A 239 24.56 -23.99 11.98
CA THR A 239 25.45 -22.82 12.17
C THR A 239 26.11 -22.33 10.87
N PRO A 240 26.37 -21.01 10.73
CA PRO A 240 26.87 -20.42 9.49
C PRO A 240 28.37 -20.68 9.29
N GLU A 241 28.76 -21.13 8.09
CA GLU A 241 30.13 -20.99 7.60
C GLU A 241 30.23 -19.75 6.70
N THR A 242 30.84 -18.70 7.25
CA THR A 242 31.35 -17.55 6.50
C THR A 242 32.44 -18.00 5.53
N THR A 243 32.40 -17.55 4.27
CA THR A 243 33.60 -17.51 3.41
C THR A 243 33.71 -16.14 2.72
N PRO A 244 34.89 -15.47 2.74
CA PRO A 244 35.05 -14.10 2.30
C PRO A 244 35.54 -13.95 0.84
N ASP A 245 35.21 -12.78 0.28
CA ASP A 245 36.02 -11.90 -0.57
C ASP A 245 36.52 -12.42 -1.93
N GLN A 246 36.01 -11.83 -3.03
CA GLN A 246 36.75 -11.64 -4.29
C GLN A 246 36.33 -10.33 -5.00
N THR A 247 37.27 -9.39 -5.05
CA THR A 247 37.36 -8.32 -6.06
C THR A 247 37.62 -8.93 -7.45
N PRO A 248 37.23 -8.27 -8.56
CA PRO A 248 38.31 -7.69 -9.38
C PRO A 248 38.00 -6.38 -10.13
N ASP A 249 39.08 -5.57 -10.17
CA ASP A 249 39.63 -4.72 -11.23
C ASP A 249 38.76 -3.72 -12.04
N MET A 250 39.15 -2.44 -11.86
CA MET A 250 38.91 -1.29 -12.72
C MET A 250 39.53 -1.46 -14.12
N ASP A 251 38.84 -0.95 -15.15
CA ASP A 251 39.51 -0.37 -16.32
C ASP A 251 38.73 0.87 -16.81
N GLU A 252 39.49 1.90 -17.23
CA GLU A 252 39.11 3.31 -17.35
C GLU A 252 38.57 3.73 -18.75
N THR A 253 37.42 4.44 -18.77
CA THR A 253 37.00 5.64 -19.59
C THR A 253 37.09 5.71 -21.14
N PRO A 254 36.49 6.73 -21.84
CA PRO A 254 35.36 7.64 -21.52
C PRO A 254 34.34 7.88 -22.68
N ASP A 255 33.32 8.70 -22.35
CA ASP A 255 32.71 9.76 -23.16
C ASP A 255 31.41 9.46 -23.95
N ALA A 256 30.28 9.93 -23.39
CA ALA A 256 29.29 10.72 -24.12
C ALA A 256 28.43 11.47 -23.08
N THR A 257 28.59 12.79 -23.02
CA THR A 257 27.63 13.68 -22.35
C THR A 257 26.36 13.77 -23.21
N PRO A 258 25.14 13.48 -22.71
CA PRO A 258 23.94 14.06 -23.29
C PRO A 258 23.62 15.38 -22.61
N GLU A 259 23.15 16.31 -23.44
CA GLU A 259 22.78 17.67 -23.12
C GLU A 259 21.76 17.74 -21.97
N SER A 260 22.04 18.63 -21.01
CA SER A 260 21.12 18.99 -19.93
C SER A 260 19.92 19.75 -20.49
N ASP A 261 18.81 19.05 -20.73
CA ASP A 261 17.51 19.70 -20.69
C ASP A 261 17.26 20.11 -19.23
N GLN A 262 17.30 21.42 -18.98
CA GLN A 262 17.02 22.00 -17.67
C GLN A 262 15.52 21.86 -17.41
N THR A 263 15.12 20.72 -16.85
CA THR A 263 13.82 20.57 -16.21
C THR A 263 13.71 21.67 -15.13
N PRO A 264 12.60 22.43 -15.07
CA PRO A 264 12.42 23.41 -14.01
C PRO A 264 12.56 22.74 -12.65
N MET A 265 13.30 23.37 -11.72
CA MET A 265 13.42 22.88 -10.35
C MET A 265 12.02 22.65 -9.78
N ALA A 266 11.74 21.43 -9.32
CA ALA A 266 10.50 21.15 -8.63
C ALA A 266 10.43 21.94 -7.33
N GLU A 267 9.27 22.52 -7.01
CA GLU A 267 9.04 23.13 -5.70
C GLU A 267 8.87 22.03 -4.65
N ALA A 268 9.36 22.26 -3.43
CA ALA A 268 9.22 21.29 -2.34
C ALA A 268 7.74 21.17 -1.95
N PRO A 269 7.18 19.95 -1.81
CA PRO A 269 5.81 19.75 -1.35
C PRO A 269 5.59 20.40 0.02
N ALA A 270 4.40 20.94 0.28
CA ALA A 270 4.12 21.63 1.54
C ALA A 270 4.34 20.69 2.73
N LEU A 271 4.04 19.41 2.57
CA LEU A 271 4.33 18.35 3.54
C LEU A 271 5.77 18.43 4.10
N LEU A 272 6.79 18.60 3.25
CA LEU A 272 8.18 18.74 3.71
C LEU A 272 8.39 20.08 4.41
N THR A 273 7.92 21.17 3.79
CA THR A 273 8.16 22.53 4.29
C THR A 273 7.46 22.82 5.62
N GLN A 274 6.27 22.25 5.87
CA GLN A 274 5.52 22.38 7.11
C GLN A 274 6.22 21.70 8.29
N ARG A 275 7.10 20.73 8.00
CA ARG A 275 7.85 19.95 9.00
C ARG A 275 9.31 20.38 9.12
N ASP A 276 9.68 21.49 8.48
CA ASP A 276 11.07 21.97 8.38
C ASP A 276 12.02 20.92 7.77
N ILE A 277 11.52 20.12 6.82
CA ILE A 277 12.33 19.14 6.08
C ILE A 277 12.72 19.77 4.74
N SER A 278 14.02 19.92 4.50
CA SER A 278 14.55 20.47 3.26
C SER A 278 14.50 19.44 2.13
N MET A 279 13.92 19.77 0.98
CA MET A 279 14.08 18.94 -0.22
C MET A 279 15.48 19.14 -0.81
N ILE A 280 16.12 18.05 -1.25
CA ILE A 280 17.42 18.14 -1.93
C ILE A 280 17.30 19.03 -3.18
N PRO A 281 18.21 20.01 -3.38
CA PRO A 281 18.25 20.79 -4.61
C PRO A 281 18.43 19.88 -5.82
N GLU A 282 17.79 20.23 -6.94
CA GLU A 282 17.84 19.47 -8.21
C GLU A 282 17.01 18.17 -8.18
N ALA A 283 16.16 17.98 -7.17
CA ALA A 283 15.14 16.94 -7.21
C ALA A 283 14.24 17.08 -8.45
N THR A 284 14.03 15.97 -9.14
CA THR A 284 13.11 15.81 -10.28
C THR A 284 12.05 14.78 -9.95
N ASP A 285 10.97 14.73 -10.74
CA ASP A 285 9.92 13.72 -10.60
C ASP A 285 9.33 13.67 -9.18
N VAL A 286 9.20 14.85 -8.56
CA VAL A 286 8.76 14.99 -7.17
C VAL A 286 7.26 14.71 -7.09
N GLN A 287 6.92 13.79 -6.21
CA GLN A 287 5.56 13.38 -5.93
C GLN A 287 5.36 13.35 -4.41
N ALA A 288 4.25 13.91 -3.94
CA ALA A 288 3.83 13.80 -2.55
C ALA A 288 2.49 13.07 -2.50
N LEU A 289 2.41 12.07 -1.64
CA LEU A 289 1.28 11.16 -1.46
C LEU A 289 1.03 11.03 0.04
N ALA A 290 -0.04 11.64 0.55
CA ALA A 290 -0.33 11.66 1.99
C ALA A 290 0.89 12.14 2.80
N ASN A 291 1.57 11.26 3.55
CA ASN A 291 2.79 11.58 4.30
C ASN A 291 4.09 11.11 3.63
N VAL A 292 4.02 10.56 2.41
CA VAL A 292 5.15 10.02 1.66
C VAL A 292 5.54 11.00 0.55
N VAL A 293 6.84 11.28 0.41
CA VAL A 293 7.40 12.02 -0.72
C VAL A 293 8.37 11.14 -1.47
N ILE A 294 8.19 11.03 -2.77
CA ILE A 294 9.06 10.27 -3.67
C ILE A 294 9.64 11.25 -4.69
N PHE A 295 10.94 11.22 -4.92
CA PHE A 295 11.58 12.01 -5.98
C PHE A 295 12.87 11.37 -6.46
N THR A 296 13.39 11.83 -7.59
CA THR A 296 14.70 11.43 -8.13
C THR A 296 15.71 12.55 -7.94
N VAL A 297 16.98 12.20 -7.68
CA VAL A 297 18.08 13.15 -7.62
C VAL A 297 19.35 12.56 -8.21
N ALA A 298 20.17 13.38 -8.89
CA ALA A 298 21.47 12.97 -9.41
C ALA A 298 22.57 12.96 -8.32
N ARG A 299 22.36 12.16 -7.28
CA ARG A 299 23.32 11.91 -6.19
C ARG A 299 23.32 10.43 -5.83
N SER A 300 24.43 9.95 -5.29
CA SER A 300 24.49 8.60 -4.70
C SER A 300 23.63 8.50 -3.43
N PRO A 301 23.20 7.28 -3.05
CA PRO A 301 22.42 7.08 -1.83
C PRO A 301 23.12 7.62 -0.57
N GLU A 302 24.43 7.40 -0.45
CA GLU A 302 25.23 7.89 0.68
C GLU A 302 25.20 9.43 0.77
N GLU A 303 25.32 10.12 -0.36
CA GLU A 303 25.25 11.59 -0.41
C GLU A 303 23.85 12.12 -0.06
N VAL A 304 22.79 11.39 -0.43
CA VAL A 304 21.41 11.71 -0.04
C VAL A 304 21.24 11.57 1.46
N ILE A 305 21.65 10.44 2.04
CA ILE A 305 21.52 10.20 3.48
C ILE A 305 22.36 11.18 4.28
N GLN A 306 23.58 11.50 3.82
CA GLN A 306 24.41 12.50 4.47
C GLN A 306 23.76 13.90 4.45
N PHE A 307 23.21 14.31 3.30
CA PHE A 307 22.49 15.59 3.20
C PHE A 307 21.36 15.68 4.22
N TYR A 308 20.50 14.65 4.29
CA TYR A 308 19.37 14.68 5.20
C TYR A 308 19.80 14.59 6.66
N THR A 309 20.87 13.85 6.97
CA THR A 309 21.42 13.83 8.33
C THR A 309 21.84 15.22 8.77
N ASP A 310 22.60 15.95 7.95
CA ASP A 310 23.06 17.30 8.28
C ASP A 310 21.90 18.30 8.40
N GLU A 311 20.95 18.27 7.47
CA GLU A 311 19.80 19.18 7.46
C GLU A 311 18.82 18.91 8.61
N MET A 312 18.52 17.64 8.87
CA MET A 312 17.57 17.24 9.92
C MET A 312 18.15 17.55 11.31
N GLU A 313 19.45 17.28 11.55
CA GLU A 313 20.11 17.68 12.80
C GLU A 313 20.14 19.20 12.97
N ALA A 314 20.40 19.96 11.90
CA ALA A 314 20.36 21.42 11.94
C ALA A 314 18.97 21.98 12.23
N ALA A 315 17.91 21.29 11.76
CA ALA A 315 16.51 21.60 12.04
C ALA A 315 16.01 21.07 13.41
N GLY A 316 16.88 20.43 14.20
CA GLY A 316 16.58 19.99 15.56
C GLY A 316 15.94 18.61 15.69
N TRP A 317 15.94 17.82 14.62
CA TRP A 317 15.58 16.41 14.67
C TRP A 317 16.69 15.56 15.30
N GLN A 318 16.33 14.42 15.87
CA GLN A 318 17.27 13.47 16.49
C GLN A 318 17.26 12.17 15.70
N ALA A 319 18.44 11.62 15.39
CA ALA A 319 18.53 10.30 14.76
C ALA A 319 17.83 9.23 15.63
N GLY A 320 16.86 8.53 15.04
CA GLY A 320 16.01 7.52 15.68
C GLY A 320 16.64 6.12 15.77
N GLY A 321 17.86 5.94 15.28
CA GLY A 321 18.56 4.65 15.21
C GLY A 321 19.95 4.78 14.59
N GLU A 322 20.50 3.67 14.11
CA GLU A 322 21.71 3.69 13.27
C GLU A 322 21.35 4.19 11.87
N THR A 323 21.97 5.30 11.46
CA THR A 323 21.95 5.78 10.08
C THR A 323 22.82 4.86 9.22
N GLY A 324 22.24 4.32 8.15
CA GLY A 324 22.93 3.47 7.17
C GLY A 324 23.32 4.23 5.90
N GLU A 325 23.91 3.52 4.93
CA GLU A 325 24.30 4.10 3.64
C GLU A 325 23.11 4.47 2.75
N THR A 326 21.97 3.77 2.92
CA THR A 326 20.77 3.92 2.09
C THR A 326 19.54 4.31 2.90
N THR A 327 19.63 4.36 4.24
CA THR A 327 18.49 4.63 5.10
C THR A 327 18.86 5.50 6.30
N ALA A 328 17.93 6.37 6.70
CA ALA A 328 18.05 7.17 7.92
C ALA A 328 16.68 7.33 8.57
N GLN A 329 16.66 7.39 9.90
CA GLN A 329 15.45 7.66 10.66
C GLN A 329 15.68 8.83 11.60
N PHE A 330 14.69 9.71 11.71
CA PHE A 330 14.73 10.90 12.54
C PHE A 330 13.46 10.99 13.37
N THR A 331 13.57 11.56 14.57
CA THR A 331 12.46 11.78 15.49
C THR A 331 12.51 13.19 16.05
N ARG A 332 11.33 13.79 16.22
CA ARG A 332 11.17 15.09 16.87
C ARG A 332 9.81 15.13 17.56
N GLU A 333 9.84 15.26 18.88
CA GLU A 333 8.62 15.19 19.70
C GLU A 333 7.87 13.85 19.51
N SER A 334 6.67 13.86 18.92
CA SER A 334 5.92 12.67 18.54
C SER A 334 6.05 12.33 17.05
N GLU A 335 6.77 13.12 16.26
CA GLU A 335 6.92 12.90 14.82
C GLU A 335 8.12 11.99 14.54
N SER A 336 7.98 11.10 13.56
CA SER A 336 9.10 10.32 13.03
C SER A 336 9.18 10.43 11.51
N VAL A 337 10.41 10.45 10.99
CA VAL A 337 10.68 10.57 9.55
C VAL A 337 11.66 9.46 9.17
N SER A 338 11.29 8.68 8.18
CA SER A 338 12.14 7.66 7.59
C SER A 338 12.51 8.07 6.17
N ILE A 339 13.80 8.00 5.87
CA ILE A 339 14.35 8.36 4.56
C ILE A 339 15.04 7.13 3.99
N VAL A 340 14.70 6.80 2.76
CA VAL A 340 15.30 5.72 2.00
C VAL A 340 15.83 6.30 0.70
N ALA A 341 17.09 6.03 0.38
CA ALA A 341 17.74 6.44 -0.85
C ALA A 341 18.22 5.19 -1.60
N LEU A 342 17.79 5.04 -2.86
CA LEU A 342 17.99 3.83 -3.66
C LEU A 342 18.69 4.19 -4.95
N GLN A 343 19.78 3.49 -5.26
CA GLN A 343 20.50 3.66 -6.52
C GLN A 343 19.62 3.24 -7.71
N ARG A 344 19.50 4.10 -8.72
CA ARG A 344 18.84 3.76 -9.99
C ARG A 344 19.77 2.92 -10.87
N PRO A 345 19.22 2.03 -11.72
CA PRO A 345 20.03 1.09 -12.51
C PRO A 345 20.85 1.77 -13.62
N THR A 346 20.47 2.98 -14.03
CA THR A 346 21.16 3.76 -15.06
C THR A 346 21.70 5.08 -14.49
N GLY A 347 22.98 5.10 -14.14
CA GLY A 347 23.72 6.30 -13.74
C GLY A 347 23.76 6.55 -12.23
N ASP A 348 24.41 7.64 -11.83
CA ASP A 348 24.64 8.04 -10.44
C ASP A 348 23.42 8.77 -9.83
N GLN A 349 22.20 8.30 -10.13
CA GLN A 349 20.96 8.88 -9.62
C GLN A 349 20.35 8.01 -8.53
N SER A 350 19.70 8.63 -7.56
CA SER A 350 18.94 7.96 -6.52
C SER A 350 17.46 8.28 -6.61
N THR A 351 16.62 7.28 -6.38
CA THR A 351 15.22 7.47 -5.96
C THR A 351 15.22 7.67 -4.45
N VAL A 352 14.60 8.74 -3.98
CA VAL A 352 14.46 9.06 -2.57
C VAL A 352 13.01 8.92 -2.18
N ILE A 353 12.77 8.18 -1.09
CA ILE A 353 11.47 8.00 -0.47
C ILE A 353 11.58 8.56 0.94
N ILE A 354 10.73 9.52 1.28
CA ILE A 354 10.60 10.09 2.61
C ILE A 354 9.22 9.74 3.12
N THR A 355 9.13 9.04 4.25
CA THR A 355 7.88 8.72 4.92
C THR A 355 7.83 9.48 6.24
N ILE A 356 6.72 10.16 6.52
CA ILE A 356 6.56 11.00 7.72
C ILE A 356 5.46 10.44 8.59
N ASP A 357 5.81 9.71 9.64
CA ASP A 357 4.84 9.18 10.58
C ASP A 357 4.51 10.23 11.67
N ASN A 358 3.20 10.47 11.84
CA ASN A 358 2.66 11.31 12.89
C ASN A 358 2.41 10.39 14.09
N GLY A 359 3.42 10.22 14.95
CA GLY A 359 3.31 9.31 16.09
C GLY A 359 2.01 9.53 16.86
N THR A 360 1.36 8.41 17.11
CA THR A 360 -0.04 8.26 17.54
C THR A 360 -0.40 8.93 18.86
#